data_AF-A0A401HAN6-F1
#
_entry.id   AF-A0A401HAN6-F1
#
_cell.length_a   1.000
_cell.length_b   1.000
_cell.length_c   1.000
_cell.angle_alpha   90.00
_cell.angle_beta   90.00
_cell.angle_gamma   90.00
#
_symmetry.space_group_name_H-M   'P 1'
#
loop_
_entity.id
_entity.type
_entity.pdbx_description
1 polymer ?
#
loop_
_entity_poly.entity_id
_entity_poly.type
_entity_poly.pdbx_seq_one_letter_code
_entity_poly.pdbx_strand_id
1 'polypeptide(L)'
;METIRFWLLGIGVEAAGPPLGGLLLAEAGLEVVGRWLFFQAWGHPNVRATHRTTFEITSDDYLTPRGDCIVGIRSSVTPRSLPQWFKSMARSPDSIIVVVLCSEGVCETAVGRGHPGLSFGDGRRMVFRRSSFVGPETVMIGSSKAAADLRRDLIEILRRGALLRVGMTVVRRSEVEGGGLQPPAAGGRDSDGRAWEALN
;
A
#
# COMPACT_ATOMS: atom_id res chain seq x y z
N MET A 1 18.63 -16.49 5.51
CA MET A 1 17.44 -15.65 5.79
C MET A 1 17.96 -14.35 6.36
N GLU A 2 18.35 -13.43 5.48
CA GLU A 2 19.05 -12.21 5.90
C GLU A 2 18.03 -11.20 6.44
N THR A 3 18.07 -11.01 7.75
CA THR A 3 17.54 -9.82 8.41
C THR A 3 18.34 -8.62 7.90
N ILE A 4 17.81 -7.89 6.92
CA ILE A 4 18.47 -6.68 6.41
C ILE A 4 18.37 -5.60 7.50
N ARG A 5 19.43 -5.47 8.30
CA ARG A 5 19.73 -4.27 9.10
C ARG A 5 20.67 -3.40 8.27
N PHE A 6 20.22 -2.22 7.85
CA PHE A 6 21.12 -1.15 7.42
C PHE A 6 20.69 0.18 8.04
N TRP A 7 21.58 0.71 8.86
CA TRP A 7 21.66 2.12 9.22
C TRP A 7 22.21 2.90 8.02
N LEU A 8 21.60 4.04 7.71
CA LEU A 8 22.24 5.09 6.91
C LEU A 8 23.09 5.94 7.87
N LEU A 9 24.42 5.82 7.80
CA LEU A 9 25.34 6.83 8.30
C LEU A 9 25.69 7.75 7.12
N GLY A 10 25.12 8.95 7.11
CA GLY A 10 25.95 10.11 6.78
C GLY A 10 26.88 10.35 7.98
N ILE A 11 28.15 10.59 7.73
CA ILE A 11 29.23 10.79 8.71
C ILE A 11 28.74 11.57 9.96
N GLY A 12 28.79 10.95 11.14
CA GLY A 12 28.78 11.61 12.46
C GLY A 12 27.44 11.76 13.20
N VAL A 13 27.19 10.85 14.17
CA VAL A 13 26.55 10.99 15.52
C VAL A 13 25.68 12.25 15.75
N GLU A 14 24.37 12.20 16.06
CA GLU A 14 23.79 11.74 17.33
C GLU A 14 22.24 11.64 17.27
N ALA A 15 21.67 10.80 18.16
CA ALA A 15 20.30 10.79 18.71
C ALA A 15 19.11 10.24 17.88
N ALA A 16 18.81 8.96 18.15
CA ALA A 16 17.52 8.40 18.56
C ALA A 16 16.24 8.65 17.73
N GLY A 17 15.89 7.66 16.90
CA GLY A 17 14.53 7.45 16.41
C GLY A 17 14.45 6.18 15.53
N PRO A 18 13.41 5.33 15.65
CA PRO A 18 13.28 4.13 14.82
C PRO A 18 13.04 4.49 13.34
N PRO A 19 13.49 3.64 12.38
CA PRO A 19 13.36 3.92 10.96
C PRO A 19 11.89 3.97 10.53
N LEU A 20 11.57 4.92 9.64
CA LEU A 20 10.24 5.16 9.06
C LEU A 20 9.64 3.94 8.32
N GLY A 21 10.40 2.86 8.09
CA GLY A 21 9.89 1.59 7.57
C GLY A 21 9.31 0.64 8.63
N GLY A 22 9.71 0.79 9.91
CA GLY A 22 9.15 0.03 11.04
C GLY A 22 8.09 0.82 11.82
N LEU A 23 8.11 2.16 11.73
CA LEU A 23 7.25 3.01 12.56
C LEU A 23 5.82 3.14 12.03
N LEU A 24 5.56 2.86 10.75
CA LEU A 24 4.23 3.04 10.15
C LEU A 24 3.31 1.80 10.26
N LEU A 25 3.83 0.67 10.71
CA LEU A 25 3.06 -0.57 10.91
C LEU A 25 2.57 -0.74 12.37
N ALA A 26 3.13 0.02 13.31
CA ALA A 26 2.82 -0.08 14.73
C ALA A 26 1.40 0.41 15.07
N GLU A 27 0.83 1.36 14.31
CA GLU A 27 -0.54 1.84 14.55
C GLU A 27 -1.63 0.91 13.98
N ALA A 28 -1.25 -0.05 13.13
CA ALA A 28 -2.18 -1.03 12.53
C ALA A 28 -1.99 -2.45 13.08
N GLY A 29 -1.05 -2.68 14.00
CA GLY A 29 -0.76 -4.01 14.56
C GLY A 29 -0.34 -5.06 13.53
N LEU A 30 0.12 -4.66 12.34
CA LEU A 30 0.37 -5.56 11.21
C LEU A 30 1.87 -5.67 10.93
N GLU A 31 2.54 -6.68 11.50
CA GLU A 31 3.92 -7.00 11.15
C GLU A 31 3.93 -7.83 9.85
N VAL A 32 4.08 -7.17 8.70
CA VAL A 32 4.19 -7.86 7.40
C VAL A 32 5.65 -8.19 7.12
N VAL A 33 6.06 -9.39 7.54
CA VAL A 33 7.38 -9.94 7.19
C VAL A 33 7.30 -10.55 5.80
N GLY A 34 8.01 -9.97 4.82
CA GLY A 34 7.97 -10.45 3.44
C GLY A 34 8.93 -9.72 2.51
N ARG A 35 8.97 -10.17 1.25
CA ARG A 35 9.71 -9.47 0.20
C ARG A 35 8.91 -8.25 -0.25
N TRP A 36 9.56 -7.09 -0.27
CA TRP A 36 8.94 -5.83 -0.73
C TRP A 36 9.46 -5.43 -2.11
N LEU A 37 8.56 -4.87 -2.91
CA LEU A 37 8.85 -4.14 -4.13
C LEU A 37 8.65 -2.65 -3.84
N PHE A 38 9.65 -1.84 -4.13
CA PHE A 38 9.56 -0.39 -4.04
C PHE A 38 9.75 0.24 -5.41
N PHE A 39 8.94 1.23 -5.73
CA PHE A 39 9.05 1.99 -6.98
C PHE A 39 8.50 3.40 -6.81
N GLN A 40 8.64 4.20 -7.86
CA GLN A 40 8.26 5.60 -7.85
C GLN A 40 7.23 5.89 -8.93
N ALA A 41 6.35 6.83 -8.63
CA ALA A 41 5.44 7.50 -9.54
C ALA A 41 5.40 8.98 -9.14
N TRP A 42 4.61 9.78 -9.86
CA TRP A 42 4.54 11.23 -9.65
C TRP A 42 3.09 11.66 -9.61
N GLY A 43 2.81 12.66 -8.78
CA GLY A 43 1.54 13.35 -8.80
C GLY A 43 1.32 14.13 -10.10
N HIS A 44 0.15 14.75 -10.23
CA HIS A 44 -0.19 15.61 -11.37
C HIS A 44 -1.30 16.60 -10.98
N PRO A 45 -1.36 17.83 -11.54
CA PRO A 45 -2.42 18.81 -11.27
C PRO A 45 -3.86 18.30 -11.45
N ASN A 46 -4.05 17.31 -12.32
CA ASN A 46 -5.35 16.69 -12.59
C ASN A 46 -5.68 15.47 -11.69
N VAL A 47 -4.86 15.14 -10.69
CA VAL A 47 -5.19 14.08 -9.72
C VAL A 47 -6.44 14.53 -8.94
N ARG A 48 -7.52 13.74 -9.03
CA ARG A 48 -8.78 14.00 -8.30
C ARG A 48 -9.05 12.97 -7.23
N ALA A 49 -8.73 11.71 -7.53
CA ALA A 49 -8.92 10.57 -6.65
C ALA A 49 -10.34 10.51 -6.05
N THR A 50 -11.35 10.52 -6.93
CA THR A 50 -12.77 10.48 -6.56
C THR A 50 -13.48 9.20 -6.99
N HIS A 51 -12.80 8.34 -7.76
CA HIS A 51 -13.40 7.08 -8.20
C HIS A 51 -13.68 6.15 -7.00
N ARG A 52 -14.90 5.59 -6.96
CA ARG A 52 -15.42 4.90 -5.76
C ARG A 52 -15.04 3.42 -5.65
N THR A 53 -14.55 2.82 -6.74
CA THR A 53 -14.31 1.37 -6.81
C THR A 53 -12.88 1.00 -7.20
N THR A 54 -12.06 1.96 -7.60
CA THR A 54 -10.66 1.71 -7.98
C THR A 54 -9.77 2.88 -7.60
N PHE A 55 -8.48 2.61 -7.48
CA PHE A 55 -7.43 3.60 -7.74
C PHE A 55 -6.43 3.05 -8.76
N GLU A 56 -5.70 3.93 -9.43
CA GLU A 56 -4.80 3.59 -10.53
C GLU A 56 -3.46 4.33 -10.44
N ILE A 57 -2.38 3.63 -10.79
CA ILE A 57 -1.05 4.19 -11.02
C ILE A 57 -0.63 3.84 -12.45
N THR A 58 -0.20 4.81 -13.24
CA THR A 58 0.12 4.62 -14.67
C THR A 58 1.56 5.02 -14.98
N SER A 59 2.17 4.36 -15.97
CA SER A 59 3.45 4.79 -16.56
C SER A 59 3.30 5.94 -17.55
N ASP A 60 2.07 6.29 -17.93
CA ASP A 60 1.81 7.45 -18.77
C ASP A 60 2.35 8.73 -18.13
N ASP A 61 2.80 9.67 -18.93
CA ASP A 61 3.34 10.95 -18.46
C ASP A 61 2.31 12.08 -18.41
N TYR A 62 1.05 11.76 -18.70
CA TYR A 62 -0.08 12.68 -18.75
C TYR A 62 -1.27 12.15 -17.95
N LEU A 63 -2.10 13.08 -17.45
CA LEU A 63 -3.40 12.77 -16.84
C LEU A 63 -4.43 13.82 -17.24
N THR A 64 -5.57 13.36 -17.75
CA THR A 64 -6.70 14.24 -18.06
C THR A 64 -7.63 14.40 -16.85
N PRO A 65 -8.45 15.47 -16.76
CA PRO A 65 -9.42 15.64 -15.68
C PRO A 65 -10.49 14.55 -15.56
N ARG A 66 -10.64 13.70 -16.60
CA ARG A 66 -11.55 12.55 -16.60
C ARG A 66 -10.97 11.32 -15.88
N GLY A 67 -9.65 11.25 -15.69
CA GLY A 67 -8.97 10.13 -15.02
C GLY A 67 -9.08 10.21 -13.50
N ASP A 68 -10.30 10.10 -12.98
CA ASP A 68 -10.59 10.35 -11.57
C ASP A 68 -10.19 9.23 -10.61
N CYS A 69 -9.78 8.07 -11.13
CA CYS A 69 -9.16 6.97 -10.40
C CYS A 69 -7.63 7.08 -10.28
N ILE A 70 -6.96 7.89 -11.12
CA ILE A 70 -5.50 7.94 -11.20
C ILE A 70 -4.94 8.80 -10.06
N VAL A 71 -3.98 8.24 -9.32
CA VAL A 71 -3.29 8.90 -8.20
C VAL A 71 -1.81 9.14 -8.48
N GLY A 72 -1.23 8.44 -9.46
CA GLY A 72 0.16 8.60 -9.85
C GLY A 72 0.37 8.33 -11.34
N ILE A 73 1.20 9.16 -11.96
CA ILE A 73 1.67 9.06 -13.34
C ILE A 73 3.18 8.74 -13.36
N ARG A 74 3.76 8.48 -14.54
CA ARG A 74 5.21 8.22 -14.72
C ARG A 74 5.73 7.12 -13.78
N SER A 75 4.91 6.11 -13.54
CA SER A 75 5.31 4.95 -12.76
C SER A 75 6.50 4.25 -13.39
N SER A 76 7.54 3.97 -12.60
CA SER A 76 8.69 3.19 -13.04
C SER A 76 8.40 1.68 -13.13
N VAL A 77 7.21 1.26 -12.69
CA VAL A 77 6.73 -0.14 -12.72
C VAL A 77 5.32 -0.19 -13.31
N THR A 78 5.08 -1.22 -14.12
CA THR A 78 3.80 -1.60 -14.73
C THR A 78 3.48 -3.05 -14.36
N PRO A 79 2.22 -3.53 -14.53
CA PRO A 79 1.89 -4.92 -14.23
C PRO A 79 2.81 -5.92 -14.94
N ARG A 80 3.09 -5.67 -16.23
CA ARG A 80 4.00 -6.51 -17.02
C ARG A 80 5.42 -6.54 -16.46
N SER A 81 5.91 -5.45 -15.88
CA SER A 81 7.25 -5.39 -15.29
C SER A 81 7.32 -5.87 -13.84
N LEU A 82 6.19 -6.19 -13.19
CA LEU A 82 6.21 -6.72 -11.82
C LEU A 82 7.11 -7.96 -11.75
N PRO A 83 7.90 -8.10 -10.67
CA PRO A 83 8.84 -9.19 -10.55
C PRO A 83 8.12 -10.53 -10.42
N GLN A 84 8.74 -11.60 -10.91
CA GLN A 84 8.09 -12.90 -11.02
C GLN A 84 7.60 -13.45 -9.68
N TRP A 85 8.36 -13.24 -8.59
CA TRP A 85 7.95 -13.67 -7.24
C TRP A 85 6.61 -13.03 -6.82
N PHE A 86 6.41 -11.75 -7.14
CA PHE A 86 5.19 -11.02 -6.80
C PHE A 86 4.01 -11.61 -7.58
N LYS A 87 4.17 -11.76 -8.90
CA LYS A 87 3.14 -12.31 -9.78
C LYS A 87 2.74 -13.73 -9.40
N SER A 88 3.72 -14.58 -9.10
CA SER A 88 3.48 -15.96 -8.70
C SER A 88 2.71 -16.06 -7.38
N MET A 89 3.06 -15.25 -6.38
CA MET A 89 2.34 -15.24 -5.10
C MET A 89 0.94 -14.64 -5.24
N ALA A 90 0.80 -13.53 -5.95
CA ALA A 90 -0.47 -12.84 -6.15
C ALA A 90 -1.51 -13.64 -6.95
N ARG A 91 -1.10 -14.71 -7.66
CA ARG A 91 -2.04 -15.64 -8.32
C ARG A 91 -2.65 -16.67 -7.36
N SER A 92 -2.24 -16.71 -6.11
CA SER A 92 -2.88 -17.56 -5.10
C SER A 92 -4.17 -16.91 -4.58
N PRO A 93 -5.28 -17.65 -4.44
CA PRO A 93 -6.49 -17.15 -3.78
C PRO A 93 -6.25 -16.84 -2.29
N ASP A 94 -5.23 -17.46 -1.68
CA ASP A 94 -4.87 -17.26 -0.26
C ASP A 94 -3.87 -16.09 -0.06
N SER A 95 -3.59 -15.33 -1.11
CA SER A 95 -2.65 -14.22 -1.03
C SER A 95 -3.32 -12.91 -0.64
N ILE A 96 -2.64 -12.17 0.23
CA ILE A 96 -2.96 -10.81 0.63
C ILE A 96 -1.92 -9.89 -0.01
N ILE A 97 -2.40 -8.83 -0.67
CA ILE A 97 -1.54 -7.83 -1.31
C ILE A 97 -1.67 -6.54 -0.51
N VAL A 98 -0.54 -6.01 -0.06
CA VAL A 98 -0.47 -4.75 0.69
C VAL A 98 0.22 -3.71 -0.19
N VAL A 99 -0.38 -2.52 -0.27
CA VAL A 99 0.13 -1.38 -1.02
C VAL A 99 0.24 -0.19 -0.08
N VAL A 100 1.41 0.41 -0.02
CA VAL A 100 1.69 1.62 0.77
C VAL A 100 2.05 2.74 -0.20
N LEU A 101 1.34 3.87 -0.08
CA LEU A 101 1.48 5.07 -0.89
C LEU A 101 1.99 6.19 0.01
N CYS A 102 3.19 6.72 -0.26
CA CYS A 102 3.80 7.76 0.57
C CYS A 102 4.28 8.96 -0.25
N SER A 103 3.99 10.17 0.22
CA SER A 103 4.52 11.41 -0.32
C SER A 103 4.68 12.44 0.79
N GLU A 104 5.83 13.13 0.82
CA GLU A 104 6.13 14.22 1.78
C GLU A 104 5.77 13.90 3.25
N GLY A 105 6.04 12.66 3.69
CA GLY A 105 5.77 12.21 5.06
C GLY A 105 4.33 11.76 5.34
N VAL A 106 3.41 11.96 4.40
CA VAL A 106 2.04 11.40 4.47
C VAL A 106 2.02 10.06 3.78
N CYS A 107 1.52 9.05 4.49
CA CYS A 107 1.41 7.69 3.98
C CYS A 107 -0.02 7.17 4.11
N GLU A 108 -0.38 6.27 3.20
CA GLU A 108 -1.67 5.61 3.14
C GLU A 108 -1.48 4.15 2.74
N THR A 109 -2.29 3.25 3.30
CA THR A 109 -2.22 1.81 3.03
C THR A 109 -3.54 1.27 2.52
N ALA A 110 -3.47 0.45 1.47
CA ALA A 110 -4.57 -0.33 0.93
C ALA A 110 -4.21 -1.83 0.97
N VAL A 111 -5.19 -2.66 1.34
CA VAL A 111 -5.03 -4.11 1.44
C VAL A 111 -6.05 -4.75 0.54
N GLY A 112 -5.61 -5.68 -0.30
CA GLY A 112 -6.47 -6.45 -1.18
C GLY A 112 -6.04 -7.92 -1.21
N ARG A 113 -6.57 -8.65 -2.17
CA ARG A 113 -6.29 -10.07 -2.37
C ARG A 113 -5.79 -10.34 -3.78
N GLY A 114 -5.00 -11.38 -3.88
CA GLY A 114 -4.66 -11.97 -5.17
C GLY A 114 -5.82 -12.77 -5.77
N HIS A 115 -5.61 -13.25 -7.00
CA HIS A 115 -6.57 -14.10 -7.69
C HIS A 115 -5.87 -14.92 -8.80
N PRO A 116 -6.23 -16.19 -9.02
CA PRO A 116 -5.63 -17.03 -10.08
C PRO A 116 -5.69 -16.41 -11.49
N GLY A 117 -6.72 -15.62 -11.75
CA GLY A 117 -6.91 -14.92 -13.03
C GLY A 117 -6.01 -13.70 -13.25
N LEU A 118 -5.22 -13.24 -12.26
CA LEU A 118 -4.36 -12.06 -12.43
C LEU A 118 -3.27 -12.33 -13.47
N SER A 119 -3.45 -11.79 -14.68
CA SER A 119 -2.53 -12.00 -15.80
C SER A 119 -1.31 -11.07 -15.74
N PHE A 120 -1.47 -9.86 -15.19
CA PHE A 120 -0.46 -8.79 -15.18
C PHE A 120 0.06 -8.46 -16.59
N GLY A 121 -0.82 -8.47 -17.58
CA GLY A 121 -0.48 -8.31 -18.99
C GLY A 121 -0.31 -6.86 -19.46
N ASP A 122 -0.89 -5.91 -18.74
CA ASP A 122 -0.87 -4.49 -19.13
C ASP A 122 0.54 -3.90 -18.94
N GLY A 123 0.97 -3.12 -19.93
CA GLY A 123 2.29 -2.49 -19.98
C GLY A 123 2.30 -1.04 -19.52
N ARG A 124 1.21 -0.54 -18.93
CA ARG A 124 1.00 0.88 -18.60
C ARG A 124 0.31 1.10 -17.26
N ARG A 125 -0.83 0.46 -17.02
CA ARG A 125 -1.75 0.80 -15.92
C ARG A 125 -1.76 -0.27 -14.84
N MET A 126 -1.58 0.12 -13.58
CA MET A 126 -1.81 -0.71 -12.40
C MET A 126 -3.11 -0.28 -11.74
N VAL A 127 -4.13 -1.15 -11.77
CA VAL A 127 -5.45 -0.88 -11.19
C VAL A 127 -5.67 -1.76 -9.97
N PHE A 128 -6.11 -1.11 -8.90
CA PHE A 128 -6.40 -1.72 -7.61
C PHE A 128 -7.91 -1.63 -7.38
N ARG A 129 -8.59 -2.78 -7.35
CA ARG A 129 -10.06 -2.84 -7.48
C ARG A 129 -10.71 -3.25 -6.17
N ARG A 130 -11.83 -2.60 -5.82
CA ARG A 130 -12.76 -3.10 -4.80
C ARG A 130 -13.53 -4.34 -5.26
N SER A 131 -13.92 -4.38 -6.53
CA SER A 131 -14.61 -5.53 -7.10
C SER A 131 -13.68 -6.73 -7.28
N SER A 132 -14.27 -7.88 -7.61
CA SER A 132 -13.58 -9.11 -8.00
C SER A 132 -13.26 -9.19 -9.51
N PHE A 133 -13.53 -8.12 -10.28
CA PHE A 133 -13.22 -8.10 -11.71
C PHE A 133 -11.71 -8.17 -11.93
N VAL A 134 -11.29 -9.01 -12.88
CA VAL A 134 -9.89 -9.17 -13.25
C VAL A 134 -9.67 -8.81 -14.71
N GLY A 135 -8.79 -7.84 -14.94
CA GLY A 135 -8.29 -7.45 -16.25
C GLY A 135 -6.74 -7.45 -16.29
N PRO A 136 -6.13 -7.27 -17.48
CA PRO A 136 -4.68 -7.23 -17.66
C PRO A 136 -3.94 -6.22 -16.77
N GLU A 137 -4.60 -5.11 -16.45
CA GLU A 137 -4.13 -4.00 -15.61
C GLU A 137 -4.33 -4.24 -14.11
N THR A 138 -5.12 -5.25 -13.75
CA THR A 138 -5.51 -5.49 -12.35
C THR A 138 -4.33 -6.05 -11.56
N VAL A 139 -3.97 -5.38 -10.47
CA VAL A 139 -2.89 -5.80 -9.56
C VAL A 139 -3.42 -6.47 -8.30
N MET A 140 -4.57 -6.03 -7.81
CA MET A 140 -5.30 -6.67 -6.71
C MET A 140 -6.81 -6.46 -6.84
N ILE A 141 -7.57 -7.39 -6.28
CA ILE A 141 -9.03 -7.32 -6.14
C ILE A 141 -9.42 -7.22 -4.68
N GLY A 142 -10.68 -6.89 -4.38
CA GLY A 142 -11.16 -6.80 -3.00
C GLY A 142 -10.41 -5.78 -2.15
N SER A 143 -9.91 -4.70 -2.77
CA SER A 143 -9.18 -3.63 -2.09
C SER A 143 -10.01 -2.99 -0.99
N SER A 144 -9.43 -2.75 0.18
CA SER A 144 -10.04 -1.99 1.27
C SER A 144 -10.30 -0.53 0.89
N LYS A 145 -9.52 0.03 -0.04
CA LYS A 145 -9.60 1.43 -0.48
C LYS A 145 -9.74 1.54 -2.00
N ALA A 146 -10.58 2.48 -2.43
CA ALA A 146 -10.56 3.07 -3.76
C ALA A 146 -9.98 4.48 -3.68
N ALA A 147 -9.89 5.18 -4.82
CA ALA A 147 -9.32 6.53 -4.85
C ALA A 147 -10.10 7.50 -3.95
N ALA A 148 -11.43 7.35 -3.89
CA ALA A 148 -12.32 8.11 -3.01
C ALA A 148 -12.09 7.88 -1.50
N ASP A 149 -11.31 6.87 -1.09
CA ASP A 149 -11.05 6.57 0.32
C ASP A 149 -9.64 6.93 0.77
N LEU A 150 -8.76 7.32 -0.17
CA LEU A 150 -7.41 7.76 0.16
C LEU A 150 -7.45 9.07 0.95
N ARG A 151 -6.53 9.24 1.90
CA ARG A 151 -6.42 10.48 2.68
C ARG A 151 -6.32 11.71 1.79
N ARG A 152 -7.09 12.74 2.14
CA ARG A 152 -7.19 13.96 1.32
C ARG A 152 -5.91 14.78 1.32
N ASP A 153 -5.15 14.77 2.41
CA ASP A 153 -3.84 15.42 2.49
C ASP A 153 -2.81 14.81 1.52
N LEU A 154 -2.77 13.48 1.39
CA LEU A 154 -1.97 12.79 0.38
C LEU A 154 -2.39 13.22 -1.04
N ILE A 155 -3.69 13.28 -1.31
CA ILE A 155 -4.20 13.69 -2.62
C ILE A 155 -3.80 15.14 -2.95
N GLU A 156 -3.89 16.06 -2.00
CA GLU A 156 -3.47 17.45 -2.21
C GLU A 156 -1.95 17.57 -2.45
N ILE A 157 -1.13 16.74 -1.80
CA ILE A 157 0.30 16.64 -2.09
C ILE A 157 0.52 16.16 -3.54
N LEU A 158 -0.16 15.09 -3.95
CA LEU A 158 -0.03 14.54 -5.31
C LEU A 158 -0.56 15.51 -6.38
N ARG A 159 -1.57 16.34 -6.07
CA ARG A 159 -2.04 17.38 -6.98
C ARG A 159 -0.98 18.43 -7.29
N ARG A 160 -0.01 18.65 -6.40
CA ARG A 160 1.13 19.55 -6.66
C ARG A 160 2.20 18.94 -7.58
N GLY A 161 2.03 17.69 -8.01
CA GLY A 161 3.03 16.99 -8.82
C GLY A 161 4.14 16.32 -7.99
N ALA A 162 3.95 16.16 -6.69
CA ALA A 162 4.96 15.61 -5.80
C ALA A 162 5.31 14.14 -6.11
N LEU A 163 6.51 13.72 -5.69
CA LEU A 163 6.96 12.34 -5.83
C LEU A 163 6.11 11.40 -4.98
N LEU A 164 5.58 10.34 -5.59
CA LEU A 164 4.88 9.24 -4.93
C LEU A 164 5.82 8.04 -4.81
N ARG A 165 6.13 7.64 -3.58
CA ARG A 165 6.82 6.38 -3.30
C ARG A 165 5.79 5.29 -3.04
N VAL A 166 5.96 4.16 -3.71
CA VAL A 166 5.05 3.03 -3.60
C VAL A 166 5.80 1.82 -3.08
N GLY A 167 5.30 1.24 -2.00
CA GLY A 167 5.73 -0.04 -1.46
C GLY A 167 4.66 -1.09 -1.69
N MET A 168 5.05 -2.26 -2.15
CA MET A 168 4.13 -3.37 -2.39
C MET A 168 4.71 -4.69 -1.89
N THR A 169 3.87 -5.50 -1.27
CA THR A 169 4.24 -6.87 -0.90
C THR A 169 3.05 -7.81 -1.07
N VAL A 170 3.36 -9.09 -1.15
CA VAL A 170 2.38 -10.17 -1.17
C VAL A 170 2.77 -11.15 -0.09
N VAL A 171 1.82 -11.51 0.76
CA VAL A 171 1.98 -12.52 1.80
C VAL A 171 0.87 -13.55 1.69
N ARG A 172 1.09 -14.75 2.21
CA ARG A 172 0.01 -15.73 2.34
C ARG A 172 -0.78 -15.46 3.61
N ARG A 173 -2.08 -15.72 3.58
CA ARG A 173 -2.93 -15.62 4.77
C ARG A 173 -2.41 -16.45 5.94
N SER A 174 -1.88 -17.65 5.66
CA SER A 174 -1.27 -18.52 6.69
C SER A 174 -0.02 -17.91 7.35
N GLU A 175 0.67 -16.99 6.68
CA GLU A 175 1.84 -16.29 7.22
C GLU A 175 1.42 -15.08 8.06
N VAL A 176 0.21 -14.55 7.84
CA VAL A 176 -0.39 -13.46 8.62
C VAL A 176 -1.05 -13.98 9.90
N GLU A 177 -1.65 -15.18 9.86
CA GLU A 177 -2.30 -15.80 11.02
C GLU A 177 -1.31 -16.40 12.05
N GLY A 178 -0.02 -16.50 11.71
CA GLY A 178 1.06 -16.97 12.59
C GLY A 178 1.61 -15.92 13.58
N GLY A 179 1.24 -14.64 13.42
CA GLY A 179 1.47 -13.56 14.37
C GLY A 179 0.15 -13.20 15.03
N GLY A 180 -0.10 -13.71 16.25
CA GLY A 180 -1.41 -13.71 16.87
C GLY A 180 -2.12 -12.36 16.89
N LEU A 181 -3.27 -12.28 16.21
CA LEU A 181 -4.29 -11.27 16.49
C LEU A 181 -5.03 -11.71 17.76
N GLN A 182 -4.50 -11.39 18.93
CA GLN A 182 -5.30 -11.44 20.15
C GLN A 182 -6.13 -10.15 20.18
N PRO A 183 -7.47 -10.18 20.06
CA PRO A 183 -8.26 -9.02 20.45
C PRO A 183 -7.90 -8.69 21.90
N PRO A 184 -7.79 -7.41 22.29
CA PRO A 184 -7.55 -7.07 23.68
C PRO A 184 -8.60 -7.81 24.51
N ALA A 185 -8.13 -8.61 25.47
CA ALA A 185 -9.02 -9.31 26.37
C ALA A 185 -9.97 -8.26 26.97
N ALA A 186 -11.27 -8.45 26.76
CA ALA A 186 -12.28 -7.60 27.37
C ALA A 186 -12.02 -7.59 28.89
N GLY A 187 -11.61 -6.43 29.42
CA GLY A 187 -11.24 -6.27 30.82
C GLY A 187 -9.88 -5.61 31.11
N GLY A 188 -9.14 -5.16 30.09
CA GLY A 188 -7.94 -4.35 30.31
C GLY A 188 -8.24 -3.02 31.00
N ARG A 189 -7.40 -2.64 31.96
CA ARG A 189 -7.37 -1.30 32.57
C ARG A 189 -6.21 -0.51 31.96
N ASP A 190 -6.31 0.81 31.88
CA ASP A 190 -5.21 1.68 31.47
C ASP A 190 -4.09 1.76 32.53
N SER A 191 -3.01 2.49 32.24
CA SER A 191 -1.86 2.67 33.14
C SER A 191 -2.20 3.32 34.49
N ASP A 192 -3.38 3.93 34.59
CA ASP A 192 -3.91 4.54 35.81
C ASP A 192 -4.90 3.61 36.55
N GLY A 193 -5.14 2.40 36.03
CA GLY A 193 -6.04 1.41 36.62
C GLY A 193 -7.53 1.62 36.31
N ARG A 194 -7.89 2.48 35.34
CA ARG A 194 -9.27 2.70 34.91
C ARG A 194 -9.67 1.72 33.81
N ALA A 195 -10.89 1.20 33.89
CA ALA A 195 -11.43 0.33 32.85
C ALA A 195 -11.73 1.14 31.58
N TRP A 196 -11.42 0.59 30.41
CA TRP A 196 -11.79 1.19 29.13
C TRP A 196 -13.31 1.18 28.98
N GLU A 197 -13.95 2.34 29.02
CA GLU A 197 -15.36 2.48 28.64
C GLU A 197 -15.46 2.64 27.11
N ALA A 198 -16.19 1.72 26.47
CA ALA A 198 -16.52 1.80 25.07
C ALA A 198 -17.49 2.97 24.85
N LEU A 199 -17.07 3.98 24.09
CA LEU A 199 -17.98 4.98 23.54
C LEU A 199 -18.83 4.30 22.46
N ASN A 200 -20.15 4.24 22.69
CA ASN A 200 -21.16 3.81 21.73
C ASN A 200 -21.22 4.74 20.51
#